data_AF-A0A950J9E7-F1
#
_entry.id   AF-A0A950J9E7-F1
#
_cell.length_a   1.000
_cell.length_b   1.000
_cell.length_c   1.000
_cell.angle_alpha   90.00
_cell.angle_beta   90.00
_cell.angle_gamma   90.00
#
_symmetry.space_group_name_H-M   'P 1'
#
loop_
_entity.id
_entity.type
_entity.pdbx_description
1 polymer ?
#
loop_
_entity_poly.entity_id
_entity_poly.type
_entity_poly.pdbx_seq_one_letter_code
_entity_poly.pdbx_strand_id
1 'polypeptide(L)'
;MTHDTVALIHRLLAASLVAWHVDGRVEREADDLTLTAGEHTLLIARGAPPFRWTVTLAGRTRGVTSIAGLLRTARRVVDPDHQASRLRIAPGPLVSP
;
A
#
# COMPACT_ATOMS: atom_id res chain seq x y z
N MET A 1 -9.30 5.19 12.41
CA MET A 1 -7.92 5.69 12.17
C MET A 1 -7.93 7.16 12.58
N THR A 2 -6.84 7.89 12.87
CA THR A 2 -7.03 9.35 13.06
C THR A 2 -7.39 9.97 11.71
N HIS A 3 -8.25 10.98 11.69
CA HIS A 3 -8.72 11.62 10.45
C HIS A 3 -7.55 12.07 9.55
N ASP A 4 -6.49 12.63 10.16
CA ASP A 4 -5.29 13.07 9.44
C ASP A 4 -4.47 11.92 8.87
N THR A 5 -4.41 10.78 9.58
CA THR A 5 -3.73 9.59 9.08
C THR A 5 -4.45 9.04 7.85
N VAL A 6 -5.79 9.00 7.85
CA VAL A 6 -6.58 8.51 6.71
C VAL A 6 -6.29 9.36 5.47
N ALA A 7 -6.33 10.69 5.63
CA ALA A 7 -6.08 11.64 4.55
C ALA A 7 -4.64 11.54 4.00
N LEU A 8 -3.65 11.30 4.88
CA LEU A 8 -2.28 11.06 4.45
C LEU A 8 -2.15 9.77 3.64
N ILE A 9 -2.72 8.66 4.12
CA ILE A 9 -2.66 7.37 3.43
C ILE A 9 -3.41 7.41 2.10
N HIS A 10 -4.57 8.09 2.05
CA HIS A 10 -5.32 8.33 0.82
C HIS A 10 -4.46 9.02 -0.25
N ARG A 11 -3.84 10.16 0.10
CA ARG A 11 -2.95 10.89 -0.82
C ARG A 11 -1.75 10.06 -1.25
N LEU A 12 -1.16 9.30 -0.32
CA LEU A 12 -0.01 8.45 -0.61
C LEU A 12 -0.37 7.32 -1.59
N LEU A 13 -1.50 6.66 -1.41
CA LEU A 13 -1.96 5.60 -2.31
C LEU A 13 -2.28 6.17 -3.70
N ALA A 14 -2.96 7.31 -3.77
CA ALA A 14 -3.27 7.97 -5.03
C ALA A 14 -1.99 8.36 -5.80
N ALA A 15 -1.01 8.97 -5.12
CA ALA A 15 0.29 9.30 -5.71
C ALA A 15 1.06 8.04 -6.14
N SER A 16 0.92 6.93 -5.41
CA SER A 16 1.56 5.66 -5.75
C SER A 16 0.99 5.05 -7.03
N LEU A 17 -0.32 5.12 -7.26
CA LEU A 17 -0.93 4.65 -8.52
C LEU A 17 -0.35 5.39 -9.73
N VAL A 18 -0.20 6.72 -9.63
CA VAL A 18 0.45 7.54 -10.65
C VAL A 18 1.90 7.11 -10.88
N ALA A 19 2.69 6.98 -9.80
CA ALA A 19 4.09 6.57 -9.90
C ALA A 19 4.28 5.17 -10.51
N TRP A 20 3.29 4.30 -10.32
CA TRP A 20 3.26 2.94 -10.84
C TRP A 20 2.70 2.83 -12.25
N HIS A 21 2.19 3.92 -12.82
CA HIS A 21 1.51 3.95 -14.11
C HIS A 21 0.32 2.98 -14.18
N VAL A 22 -0.43 2.87 -13.09
CA VAL A 22 -1.63 2.03 -13.00
C VAL A 22 -2.87 2.89 -13.03
N ASP A 23 -3.78 2.61 -13.95
CA ASP A 23 -5.11 3.22 -13.96
C ASP A 23 -5.95 2.65 -12.82
N GLY A 24 -6.39 3.54 -11.93
CA GLY A 24 -7.08 3.17 -10.71
C GLY A 24 -7.40 4.38 -9.86
N ARG A 25 -8.14 4.15 -8.79
CA ARG A 25 -8.59 5.20 -7.88
C ARG A 25 -8.54 4.76 -6.43
N VAL A 26 -8.45 5.74 -5.55
CA VAL A 26 -8.56 5.54 -4.10
C VAL A 26 -9.72 6.39 -3.61
N GLU A 27 -10.73 5.73 -3.05
CA GLU A 27 -11.90 6.35 -2.45
C GLU A 27 -11.76 6.30 -0.94
N ARG A 28 -12.31 7.31 -0.27
CA ARG A 28 -12.33 7.42 1.18
C ARG A 28 -13.77 7.42 1.66
N GLU A 29 -14.09 6.53 2.58
CA GLU A 29 -15.37 6.49 3.27
C GLU A 29 -15.11 6.57 4.78
N ALA A 30 -15.41 7.72 5.38
CA ALA A 30 -15.09 8.05 6.76
C ALA A 30 -13.60 7.78 7.13
N ASP A 31 -13.36 6.63 7.76
CA ASP A 31 -12.07 6.18 8.28
C ASP A 31 -11.42 5.06 7.47
N ASP A 32 -12.11 4.57 6.45
CA ASP A 32 -11.69 3.46 5.60
C ASP A 32 -11.36 3.94 4.18
N LEU A 33 -10.56 3.15 3.48
CA LEU A 33 -10.13 3.44 2.10
C LEU A 33 -10.45 2.24 1.21
N THR A 34 -10.91 2.54 0.00
CA THR A 34 -11.11 1.55 -1.06
C THR A 34 -10.19 1.90 -2.21
N LEU A 35 -9.34 0.95 -2.59
CA LEU A 35 -8.49 1.07 -3.77
C LEU A 35 -9.02 0.15 -4.85
N THR A 36 -9.24 0.68 -6.04
CA THR A 36 -9.76 -0.05 -7.20
C THR A 36 -8.86 0.18 -8.41
N ALA A 37 -8.48 -0.90 -9.10
CA ALA A 37 -7.74 -0.86 -10.36
C ALA A 37 -8.16 -2.07 -11.21
N GLY A 38 -8.74 -1.82 -12.39
CA GLY A 38 -9.39 -2.87 -13.19
C GLY A 38 -10.42 -3.65 -12.36
N GLU A 39 -10.33 -4.99 -12.40
CA GLU A 39 -11.18 -5.92 -11.65
C GLU A 39 -10.77 -6.10 -10.18
N HIS A 40 -9.71 -5.42 -9.73
CA HIS A 40 -9.15 -5.60 -8.40
C HIS A 40 -9.64 -4.52 -7.44
N THR A 41 -10.15 -4.95 -6.29
CA THR A 41 -10.57 -4.07 -5.19
C THR A 41 -9.89 -4.48 -3.89
N LEU A 42 -9.24 -3.51 -3.23
CA LEU A 42 -8.62 -3.65 -1.92
C LEU A 42 -9.30 -2.71 -0.93
N LEU A 43 -9.93 -3.28 0.09
CA LEU A 43 -10.47 -2.52 1.21
C LEU A 43 -9.38 -2.38 2.27
N ILE A 44 -9.24 -1.18 2.84
CA ILE A 44 -8.24 -0.85 3.84
C ILE A 44 -8.96 -0.20 5.01
N ALA A 45 -8.98 -0.88 6.14
CA ALA A 45 -9.64 -0.41 7.35
C ALA A 45 -8.66 -0.29 8.51
N ARG A 46 -9.12 0.34 9.60
CA ARG A 46 -8.34 0.38 10.84
C ARG A 46 -8.14 -1.04 11.38
N GLY A 47 -6.89 -1.40 11.68
CA GLY A 47 -6.57 -2.65 12.35
C GLY A 47 -6.68 -2.57 13.87
N ALA A 48 -6.65 -3.74 14.51
CA ALA A 48 -6.42 -3.88 15.95
C ALA A 48 -4.96 -4.28 16.22
N PRO A 49 -4.35 -3.85 17.34
CA PRO A 49 -2.99 -4.26 17.71
C PRO A 49 -2.80 -5.78 17.61
N PRO A 50 -1.67 -6.26 17.05
CA PRO A 50 -0.47 -5.51 16.66
C PRO A 50 -0.55 -4.83 15.27
N PHE A 51 -1.68 -4.94 14.56
CA PHE A 51 -1.83 -4.42 13.20
C PHE A 51 -2.35 -2.98 13.21
N ARG A 52 -1.75 -2.15 12.37
CA ARG A 52 -2.18 -0.76 12.19
C ARG A 52 -3.37 -0.68 11.22
N TRP A 53 -3.38 -1.54 10.21
CA TRP A 53 -4.45 -1.67 9.23
C TRP A 53 -4.84 -3.12 9.03
N THR A 54 -6.07 -3.33 8.61
CA THR A 54 -6.52 -4.57 7.98
C THR A 54 -6.77 -4.29 6.51
N VAL A 55 -6.42 -5.26 5.66
CA VAL A 55 -6.65 -5.18 4.22
C VAL A 55 -7.45 -6.39 3.76
N THR A 56 -8.48 -6.17 2.96
CA THR A 56 -9.38 -7.22 2.47
C THR A 56 -9.36 -7.25 0.95
N LEU A 57 -9.05 -8.43 0.40
CA LEU A 57 -9.05 -8.71 -1.04
C LEU A 57 -9.85 -9.99 -1.27
N ALA A 58 -10.86 -9.95 -2.14
CA ALA A 58 -11.68 -11.12 -2.50
C ALA A 58 -12.16 -11.92 -1.26
N GLY A 59 -12.65 -11.21 -0.25
CA GLY A 59 -13.15 -11.80 1.02
C GLY A 59 -12.06 -12.29 1.99
N ARG A 60 -10.77 -12.17 1.65
CA ARG A 60 -9.66 -12.56 2.53
C ARG A 60 -9.04 -11.34 3.20
N THR A 61 -9.08 -11.32 4.53
CA THR A 61 -8.56 -10.23 5.36
C THR A 61 -7.18 -10.56 5.93
N ARG A 62 -6.27 -9.59 5.93
CA ARG A 62 -4.92 -9.70 6.53
C ARG A 62 -4.53 -8.42 7.27
N GLY A 63 -3.72 -8.55 8.31
CA GLY A 63 -3.19 -7.43 9.06
C GLY A 63 -1.92 -6.85 8.44
N VAL A 64 -1.76 -5.52 8.51
CA VAL A 64 -0.59 -4.77 8.02
C VAL A 64 -0.09 -3.84 9.11
N THR A 65 1.21 -3.90 9.39
CA THR A 65 1.85 -3.16 10.50
C THR A 65 2.55 -1.87 10.05
N SER A 66 2.84 -1.70 8.76
CA SER A 66 3.67 -0.59 8.26
C SER A 66 3.15 -0.03 6.92
N ILE A 67 3.49 1.22 6.64
CA ILE A 67 3.17 1.88 5.36
C ILE A 67 3.80 1.11 4.20
N ALA A 68 5.06 0.70 4.31
CA ALA A 68 5.72 -0.09 3.29
C ALA A 68 5.07 -1.47 3.06
N GLY A 69 4.49 -2.08 4.10
CA GLY A 69 3.68 -3.29 3.99
C GLY A 69 2.36 -3.04 3.28
N LEU A 70 1.73 -1.89 3.54
CA LEU A 70 0.48 -1.47 2.91
C LEU A 70 0.68 -1.22 1.42
N LEU A 71 1.69 -0.42 1.06
CA LEU A 71 2.04 -0.13 -0.33
C LEU A 71 2.43 -1.39 -1.11
N ARG A 72 3.19 -2.31 -0.51
CA ARG A 72 3.49 -3.60 -1.15
C ARG A 72 2.23 -4.42 -1.40
N THR A 73 1.30 -4.44 -0.43
CA THR A 73 0.03 -5.15 -0.62
C THR A 73 -0.80 -4.51 -1.73
N ALA A 74 -0.92 -3.18 -1.72
CA ALA A 74 -1.59 -2.44 -2.79
C ALA A 74 -0.97 -2.71 -4.16
N ARG A 75 0.36 -2.62 -4.30
CA ARG A 75 1.06 -2.89 -5.56
C ARG A 75 0.77 -4.29 -6.09
N ARG A 76 0.83 -5.31 -5.23
CA ARG A 76 0.54 -6.71 -5.62
C ARG A 76 -0.91 -6.94 -6.05
N VAL A 77 -1.84 -6.09 -5.60
CA VAL A 77 -3.25 -6.20 -5.97
C VAL A 77 -3.49 -5.53 -7.31
N VAL A 78 -2.96 -4.32 -7.51
CA VAL A 78 -3.25 -3.54 -8.73
C VAL A 78 -2.37 -3.91 -9.91
N ASP A 79 -1.24 -4.56 -9.66
CA ASP A 79 -0.34 -5.07 -10.67
C ASP A 79 0.24 -6.41 -10.19
N PRO A 80 -0.51 -7.52 -10.36
CA PRO A 80 -0.09 -8.86 -9.93
C PRO A 80 1.17 -9.36 -10.65
N ASP A 81 1.40 -8.87 -11.87
CA ASP A 81 2.55 -9.24 -12.72
C ASP A 81 3.82 -8.45 -12.35
N HIS A 82 3.70 -7.44 -11.48
CA HIS A 82 4.83 -6.68 -11.00
C HIS A 82 5.88 -7.55 -10.30
N GLN A 83 7.03 -7.69 -10.94
CA GLN A 83 8.20 -8.32 -10.33
C GLN A 83 9.00 -7.30 -9.54
N ALA A 84 8.92 -7.39 -8.21
CA ALA A 84 9.73 -6.56 -7.33
C ALA A 84 11.23 -6.83 -7.56
N SER A 85 11.95 -5.82 -8.04
CA SER A 85 13.41 -5.91 -8.17
C SER A 85 14.05 -5.98 -6.79
N ARG A 86 14.74 -7.09 -6.49
CA ARG A 86 15.57 -7.20 -5.28
C ARG A 86 16.96 -6.67 -5.60
N LEU A 87 17.20 -5.42 -5.23
CA LEU A 87 18.53 -4.83 -5.28
C LEU A 87 19.29 -5.20 -4.01
N ARG A 88 20.46 -5.81 -4.17
CA ARG A 88 21.44 -5.93 -3.09
C ARG A 88 22.36 -4.72 -3.20
N ILE A 89 22.22 -3.78 -2.27
CA ILE A 89 23.16 -2.66 -2.15
C ILE A 89 24.40 -3.22 -1.46
N ALA A 90 25.49 -3.36 -2.21
CA ALA A 90 26.80 -3.63 -1.61
C ALA A 90 27.17 -2.42 -0.72
N PRO A 91 27.73 -2.64 0.47
CA PRO A 91 28.34 -1.54 1.21
C PRO A 91 29.40 -0.91 0.30
N GLY A 92 29.27 0.38 0.01
CA GLY A 92 30.37 1.14 -0.56
C GLY A 92 31.53 1.16 0.45
N PRO A 93 32.79 1.31 0.00
CA PRO A 93 33.90 1.47 0.93
C PRO A 93 33.61 2.69 1.81
N LEU A 94 33.69 2.50 3.14
CA LEU A 94 33.47 3.58 4.12
C LEU A 94 34.59 4.63 4.11
N VAL A 95 35.64 4.41 3.31
CA VAL A 95 36.81 5.28 3.15
C VAL A 95 37.23 5.26 1.69
N SER A 96 37.36 6.43 1.07
CA SER A 96 38.05 6.58 -0.22
C SER A 96 39.56 6.34 -0.04
N PRO A 97 40.27 5.85 -1.08
CA PRO A 97 41.73 5.71 -1.05
C PRO A 97 42.46 7.04 -0.88
#